data_AF-A0A380WAL5-F1
#
_entry.id   AF-A0A380WAL5-F1
#
_cell.length_a   1.000
_cell.length_b   1.000
_cell.length_c   1.000
_cell.angle_alpha   90.00
_cell.angle_beta   90.00
_cell.angle_gamma   90.00
#
_symmetry.space_group_name_H-M   'P 1'
#
loop_
_entity.id
_entity.type
_entity.pdbx_description
1 polymer ?
#
loop_
_entity_poly.entity_id
_entity_poly.type
_entity_poly.pdbx_seq_one_letter_code
_entity_poly.pdbx_strand_id
1 'polypeptide(L)'
;MMIQHNSEAVTASPSSIADAFLSNNQIRMSARHRALLTWLITRFGTPLIWGKQHSLPAETKLVAVLEPPSGPAADILYRALSPDCVVFIPYSENPAFDFLKSKLKDFGTVGASPSDGPHELWWGGLKWGQALKTAPKIQSPVVASCYPRNTDAATVARLKRSLTALGLDMVIEPVETRIPNQLHSSEKARFIQKVHEKCTRPVLWVDFDSSFEALPSLLEKVECDFAVHKWNHWEMSPRILCFGPSEAAGHLLRIWRELSVAYPDVWDGYVLDQAWSFVSSQIPLRTVWLPRSYHAVSARHDPNNLPIVVHNIEPTIHDLGADQGFPKELRAARRASRIGASEALIIMRSEQTIHGSISVILAGIRSASAQAVAETVDAVVDAFKSDPAGFNRLELSLCAWAQDVNAATAIASAANHRILQITPDRKPSIDLFRRLANTGMGIVSLLVSEAPSIAPATLH
;
A
#
# COMPACT_ATOMS: atom_id res chain seq x y z
N MET A 1 5.74 60.84 -12.99
CA MET A 1 6.58 59.69 -12.60
C MET A 1 5.64 58.61 -12.08
N MET A 2 5.24 57.67 -12.94
CA MET A 2 4.33 56.57 -12.60
C MET A 2 5.10 55.53 -11.78
N ILE A 3 4.64 55.24 -10.57
CA ILE A 3 5.13 54.11 -9.78
C ILE A 3 4.23 52.92 -10.15
N GLN A 4 4.74 52.01 -10.98
CA GLN A 4 4.13 50.72 -11.22
C GLN A 4 4.28 49.88 -9.94
N HIS A 5 3.15 49.57 -9.29
CA HIS A 5 3.09 48.47 -8.34
C HIS A 5 3.09 47.15 -9.14
N ASN A 6 4.27 46.52 -9.23
CA ASN A 6 4.37 45.11 -9.56
C ASN A 6 3.81 44.32 -8.37
N SER A 7 2.54 43.92 -8.48
CA SER A 7 1.98 42.82 -7.72
C SER A 7 2.63 41.53 -8.20
N GLU A 8 3.75 41.14 -7.59
CA GLU A 8 4.24 39.77 -7.69
C GLU A 8 3.15 38.84 -7.14
N ALA A 9 2.50 38.10 -8.04
CA ALA A 9 1.59 37.04 -7.64
C ALA A 9 2.39 36.01 -6.84
N VAL A 10 2.22 36.01 -5.52
CA VAL A 10 2.80 35.01 -4.63
C VAL A 10 2.28 33.64 -5.07
N THR A 11 3.12 32.88 -5.76
CA THR A 11 2.78 31.52 -6.16
C THR A 11 2.70 30.67 -4.89
N ALA A 12 1.53 30.07 -4.65
CA ALA A 12 1.30 29.23 -3.49
C ALA A 12 2.31 28.07 -3.46
N SER A 13 2.87 27.76 -2.28
CA SER A 13 3.80 26.64 -2.15
C SER A 13 3.08 25.30 -2.34
N PRO A 14 3.76 24.23 -2.78
CA PRO A 14 3.12 22.91 -2.94
C PRO A 14 2.43 22.41 -1.66
N SER A 15 3.02 22.70 -0.49
CA SER A 15 2.42 22.35 0.80
C SER A 15 1.13 23.12 1.07
N SER A 16 1.08 24.43 0.78
CA SER A 16 -0.15 25.19 0.98
C SER A 16 -1.26 24.80 0.01
N ILE A 17 -0.91 24.41 -1.22
CA ILE A 17 -1.86 23.82 -2.18
C ILE A 17 -2.40 22.49 -1.65
N ALA A 18 -1.54 21.63 -1.09
CA ALA A 18 -1.96 20.36 -0.49
C ALA A 18 -2.93 20.59 0.69
N ASP A 19 -2.59 21.49 1.61
CA ASP A 19 -3.42 21.78 2.78
C ASP A 19 -4.77 22.40 2.38
N ALA A 20 -4.78 23.32 1.41
CA ALA A 20 -6.01 23.89 0.86
C ALA A 20 -6.87 22.81 0.19
N PHE A 21 -6.26 21.91 -0.60
CA PHE A 21 -6.97 20.79 -1.22
C PHE A 21 -7.62 19.88 -0.18
N LEU A 22 -6.89 19.49 0.87
CA LEU A 22 -7.39 18.60 1.91
C LEU A 22 -8.50 19.26 2.73
N SER A 23 -8.31 20.51 3.15
CA SER A 23 -9.30 21.26 3.93
C SER A 23 -10.61 21.48 3.15
N ASN A 24 -10.52 21.92 1.89
CA ASN A 24 -11.69 22.20 1.04
C ASN A 24 -12.52 20.96 0.72
N ASN A 25 -11.95 19.76 0.86
CA ASN A 25 -12.64 18.50 0.59
C ASN A 25 -12.78 17.63 1.84
N GLN A 26 -12.50 18.17 3.03
CA GLN A 26 -12.65 17.49 4.33
C GLN A 26 -11.90 16.15 4.40
N ILE A 27 -10.72 16.08 3.79
CA ILE A 27 -9.93 14.85 3.72
C ILE A 27 -8.90 14.83 4.86
N ARG A 28 -9.02 13.84 5.74
CA ARG A 28 -8.05 13.59 6.79
C ARG A 28 -6.89 12.72 6.27
N MET A 29 -5.66 13.21 6.44
CA MET A 29 -4.44 12.52 6.01
C MET A 29 -3.33 12.70 7.04
N SER A 30 -2.58 11.62 7.29
CA SER A 30 -1.39 11.65 8.12
C SER A 30 -0.25 12.41 7.43
N ALA A 31 0.81 12.75 8.19
CA ALA A 31 1.96 13.46 7.64
C ALA A 31 2.61 12.74 6.45
N ARG A 32 2.64 11.41 6.45
CA ARG A 32 3.20 10.59 5.35
C ARG A 32 2.35 10.66 4.08
N HIS A 33 1.02 10.61 4.23
CA HIS A 33 0.09 10.82 3.12
C HIS A 33 0.24 12.22 2.51
N ARG A 34 0.29 13.25 3.36
CA ARG A 34 0.53 14.63 2.95
C ARG A 34 1.85 14.80 2.21
N ALA A 35 2.93 14.18 2.68
CA ALA A 35 4.23 14.24 2.04
C ALA A 35 4.18 13.69 0.59
N LEU A 36 3.46 12.58 0.35
CA LEU A 36 3.25 12.09 -1.00
C LEU A 36 2.41 13.05 -1.85
N LEU A 37 1.32 13.59 -1.31
CA LEU A 37 0.49 14.56 -2.03
C LEU A 37 1.29 15.81 -2.42
N THR A 38 2.07 16.37 -1.50
CA THR A 38 2.98 17.48 -1.78
C THR A 38 3.98 17.11 -2.87
N TRP A 39 4.59 15.92 -2.79
CA TRP A 39 5.53 15.42 -3.81
C TRP A 39 4.88 15.30 -5.21
N LEU A 40 3.60 14.87 -5.26
CA LEU A 40 2.81 14.82 -6.48
C LEU A 40 2.54 16.22 -7.02
N ILE A 41 2.10 17.15 -6.16
CA ILE A 41 1.82 18.54 -6.55
C ILE A 41 3.07 19.24 -7.09
N THR A 42 4.23 19.03 -6.46
CA THR A 42 5.50 19.59 -6.95
C THR A 42 5.83 19.14 -8.38
N ARG A 43 5.41 17.93 -8.79
CA ARG A 43 5.78 17.34 -10.10
C ARG A 43 4.70 17.46 -11.16
N PHE A 44 3.44 17.43 -10.75
CA PHE A 44 2.29 17.32 -11.63
C PHE A 44 1.32 18.50 -11.49
N GLY A 45 1.63 19.47 -10.63
CA GLY A 45 0.83 20.69 -10.45
C GLY A 45 -0.39 20.47 -9.56
N THR A 46 -1.30 21.45 -9.60
CA THR A 46 -2.51 21.47 -8.77
C THR A 46 -3.46 20.32 -9.13
N PRO A 47 -3.98 19.57 -8.13
CA PRO A 47 -4.88 18.46 -8.38
C PRO A 47 -6.26 18.93 -8.83
N LEU A 48 -6.82 18.26 -9.83
CA LEU A 48 -8.18 18.47 -10.31
C LEU A 48 -9.08 17.30 -9.88
N ILE A 49 -10.26 17.59 -9.32
CA ILE A 49 -11.18 16.57 -8.84
C ILE A 49 -12.06 16.07 -9.97
N TRP A 50 -11.93 14.78 -10.29
CA TRP A 50 -12.82 14.12 -11.25
C TRP A 50 -14.26 14.06 -10.74
N GLY A 51 -15.23 14.25 -11.63
CA GLY A 51 -16.66 14.21 -11.31
C GLY A 51 -17.27 15.54 -10.85
N LYS A 52 -16.44 16.53 -10.47
CA LYS A 52 -16.91 17.93 -10.26
C LYS A 52 -16.95 18.74 -11.57
N GLN A 53 -16.22 18.29 -12.59
CA GLN A 53 -16.13 18.94 -13.91
C GLN A 53 -16.55 17.96 -15.00
N HIS A 54 -17.16 18.48 -16.08
CA HIS A 54 -17.65 17.66 -17.20
C HIS A 54 -16.55 17.11 -18.12
N SER A 55 -15.33 17.67 -18.06
CA SER A 55 -14.18 17.28 -18.88
C SER A 55 -12.86 17.60 -18.18
N LEU A 56 -11.80 16.85 -18.49
CA LEU A 56 -10.43 17.17 -18.06
C LEU A 56 -9.78 18.15 -19.07
N PRO A 57 -9.30 19.34 -18.63
CA PRO A 57 -8.46 20.19 -19.44
C PRO A 57 -7.20 19.46 -19.94
N ALA A 58 -6.71 19.80 -21.13
CA ALA A 58 -5.62 19.09 -21.80
C ALA A 58 -4.28 19.18 -21.03
N GLU A 59 -4.09 20.25 -20.26
CA GLU A 59 -2.95 20.52 -19.40
C GLU A 59 -2.99 19.77 -18.07
N THR A 60 -4.08 19.04 -17.76
CA THR A 60 -4.22 18.34 -16.49
C THR A 60 -3.20 17.20 -16.37
N LYS A 61 -2.33 17.31 -15.36
CA LYS A 61 -1.32 16.28 -15.04
C LYS A 61 -1.57 15.57 -13.71
N LEU A 62 -2.43 16.09 -12.85
CA LEU A 62 -2.80 15.48 -11.57
C LEU A 62 -4.32 15.47 -11.37
N VAL A 63 -4.88 14.29 -11.17
CA VAL A 63 -6.32 14.07 -10.98
C VAL A 63 -6.57 13.37 -9.64
N ALA A 64 -7.49 13.92 -8.86
CA ALA A 64 -8.02 13.30 -7.65
C ALA A 64 -9.36 12.63 -7.95
N VAL A 65 -9.55 11.39 -7.51
CA VAL A 65 -10.85 10.71 -7.58
C VAL A 65 -11.31 10.41 -6.16
N LEU A 66 -12.31 11.17 -5.69
CA LEU A 66 -12.79 11.11 -4.31
C LEU A 66 -13.95 10.12 -4.12
N GLU A 67 -14.73 9.91 -5.18
CA GLU A 67 -15.85 8.96 -5.19
C GLU A 67 -15.67 7.95 -6.31
N PRO A 68 -16.04 6.67 -6.09
CA PRO A 68 -15.82 5.61 -7.05
C PRO A 68 -16.68 5.85 -8.29
N PRO A 69 -16.08 5.98 -9.48
CA PRO A 69 -16.86 6.15 -10.70
C PRO A 69 -17.62 4.87 -11.05
N SER A 70 -18.79 5.01 -11.67
CA SER A 70 -19.44 3.90 -12.35
C SER A 70 -18.53 3.33 -13.45
N GLY A 71 -18.81 2.11 -13.91
CA GLY A 71 -18.05 1.49 -15.02
C GLY A 71 -17.92 2.40 -16.25
N PRO A 72 -19.03 2.99 -16.76
CA PRO A 72 -18.96 3.96 -17.86
C PRO A 72 -18.15 5.22 -17.52
N ALA A 73 -18.33 5.80 -16.33
CA ALA A 73 -17.60 7.00 -15.92
C ALA A 73 -16.09 6.74 -15.78
N ALA A 74 -15.70 5.54 -15.35
CA ALA A 74 -14.30 5.12 -15.29
C ALA A 74 -13.69 4.96 -16.69
N ASP A 75 -14.45 4.47 -17.67
CA ASP A 75 -13.98 4.39 -19.07
C ASP A 75 -13.81 5.78 -19.70
N ILE A 76 -14.73 6.70 -19.41
CA ILE A 76 -14.63 8.11 -19.83
C ILE A 76 -13.37 8.74 -19.23
N LEU A 77 -13.15 8.59 -17.91
CA LEU A 77 -11.95 9.07 -17.25
C LEU A 77 -10.70 8.48 -17.92
N TYR A 78 -10.62 7.16 -18.05
CA TYR A 78 -9.48 6.46 -18.65
C TYR A 78 -9.11 7.02 -20.02
N ARG A 79 -10.10 7.27 -20.89
CA ARG A 79 -9.88 7.83 -22.24
C ARG A 79 -9.48 9.31 -22.23
N ALA A 80 -9.88 10.07 -21.20
CA ALA A 80 -9.55 11.48 -21.07
C ALA A 80 -8.13 11.72 -20.51
N LEU A 81 -7.51 10.72 -19.87
CA LEU A 81 -6.17 10.86 -19.29
C LEU A 81 -5.09 10.97 -20.38
N SER A 82 -4.23 11.99 -20.25
CA SER A 82 -2.99 12.03 -21.02
C SER A 82 -1.97 10.99 -20.50
N PRO A 83 -1.02 10.51 -21.31
CA PRO A 83 -0.02 9.52 -20.88
C PRO A 83 0.83 9.92 -19.66
N ASP A 84 0.98 11.22 -19.42
CA ASP A 84 1.73 11.78 -18.28
C ASP A 84 0.85 12.15 -17.08
N CYS A 85 -0.46 11.89 -17.17
CA CYS A 85 -1.39 12.20 -16.10
C CYS A 85 -1.29 11.17 -14.97
N VAL A 86 -1.26 11.66 -13.73
CA VAL A 86 -1.31 10.87 -12.51
C VAL A 86 -2.70 10.99 -11.89
N VAL A 87 -3.25 9.85 -11.49
CA VAL A 87 -4.47 9.72 -10.71
C VAL A 87 -4.09 9.35 -9.28
N PHE A 88 -4.68 10.00 -8.28
CA PHE A 88 -4.61 9.54 -6.90
C PHE A 88 -6.01 9.41 -6.27
N ILE A 89 -6.11 8.47 -5.34
CA ILE A 89 -7.35 8.10 -4.64
C ILE A 89 -7.04 8.10 -3.14
N PRO A 90 -7.63 9.00 -2.33
CA PRO A 90 -7.31 9.13 -0.92
C PRO A 90 -8.05 8.14 0.00
N TYR A 91 -9.08 7.45 -0.51
CA TYR A 91 -9.89 6.44 0.20
C TYR A 91 -9.80 5.10 -0.53
N SER A 92 -8.59 4.75 -0.94
CA SER A 92 -8.37 3.71 -1.92
C SER A 92 -8.59 2.31 -1.37
N GLU A 93 -8.70 2.16 -0.06
CA GLU A 93 -9.15 0.94 0.61
C GLU A 93 -10.58 0.53 0.19
N ASN A 94 -11.40 1.47 -0.30
CA ASN A 94 -12.76 1.16 -0.74
C ASN A 94 -12.72 0.34 -2.06
N PRO A 95 -13.21 -0.91 -2.07
CA PRO A 95 -13.13 -1.79 -3.23
C PRO A 95 -14.01 -1.32 -4.41
N ALA A 96 -14.89 -0.33 -4.21
CA ALA A 96 -15.61 0.29 -5.32
C ALA A 96 -14.66 0.99 -6.32
N PHE A 97 -13.43 1.34 -5.91
CA PHE A 97 -12.39 1.87 -6.81
C PHE A 97 -11.69 0.80 -7.64
N ASP A 98 -11.84 -0.50 -7.33
CA ASP A 98 -11.08 -1.59 -7.95
C ASP A 98 -11.22 -1.59 -9.48
N PHE A 99 -12.41 -1.27 -10.00
CA PHE A 99 -12.63 -1.18 -11.45
C PHE A 99 -11.76 -0.11 -12.10
N LEU A 100 -11.73 1.10 -11.55
CA LEU A 100 -10.88 2.18 -12.07
C LEU A 100 -9.39 1.80 -11.94
N LYS A 101 -8.96 1.34 -10.77
CA LYS A 101 -7.56 0.93 -10.54
C LYS A 101 -7.12 -0.14 -11.53
N SER A 102 -7.99 -1.11 -11.86
CA SER A 102 -7.70 -2.19 -12.81
C SER A 102 -7.44 -1.71 -14.25
N LYS A 103 -7.92 -0.51 -14.61
CA LYS A 103 -7.68 0.12 -15.92
C LYS A 103 -6.36 0.89 -15.96
N LEU A 104 -5.82 1.23 -14.80
CA LEU A 104 -4.64 2.07 -14.66
C LEU A 104 -3.42 1.21 -14.31
N LYS A 105 -2.25 1.73 -14.66
CA LYS A 105 -0.99 1.22 -14.14
C LYS A 105 -0.80 1.76 -12.73
N ASP A 106 -0.64 0.83 -11.82
CA ASP A 106 -0.36 1.08 -10.42
C ASP A 106 1.07 1.59 -10.21
N PHE A 107 1.23 2.71 -9.51
CA PHE A 107 2.54 3.30 -9.22
C PHE A 107 2.95 3.11 -7.76
N GLY A 108 2.01 3.27 -6.83
CA GLY A 108 2.29 3.05 -5.42
C GLY A 108 1.09 3.22 -4.51
N THR A 109 1.31 2.92 -3.24
CA THR A 109 0.36 3.19 -2.15
C THR A 109 1.05 3.79 -0.94
N VAL A 110 0.28 4.41 -0.06
CA VAL A 110 0.65 4.67 1.33
C VAL A 110 -0.39 3.97 2.20
N GLY A 111 0.08 3.06 3.07
CA GLY A 111 -0.80 2.29 3.96
C GLY A 111 -1.58 3.15 4.96
N ALA A 112 -2.57 2.54 5.61
CA ALA A 112 -3.39 3.20 6.60
C ALA A 112 -2.55 3.69 7.80
N SER A 113 -2.84 4.91 8.28
CA SER A 113 -2.21 5.49 9.47
C SER A 113 -3.24 5.57 10.59
N PRO A 114 -3.18 4.69 11.60
CA PRO A 114 -4.18 4.72 12.67
C PRO A 114 -4.20 6.04 13.43
N SER A 115 -3.07 6.78 13.50
CA SER A 115 -2.92 8.03 14.26
C SER A 115 -3.71 9.24 13.73
N ASP A 116 -3.65 9.55 12.43
CA ASP A 116 -4.22 10.81 11.88
C ASP A 116 -4.63 10.74 10.40
N GLY A 117 -4.65 9.55 9.80
CA GLY A 117 -5.02 9.36 8.39
C GLY A 117 -5.30 7.90 8.15
N PRO A 118 -6.45 7.39 8.62
CA PRO A 118 -6.72 5.96 8.71
C PRO A 118 -6.97 5.31 7.33
N HIS A 119 -6.91 6.10 6.27
CA HIS A 119 -7.18 5.69 4.90
C HIS A 119 -5.91 5.28 4.18
N GLU A 120 -6.08 4.42 3.17
CA GLU A 120 -5.03 4.07 2.22
C GLU A 120 -5.05 5.08 1.07
N LEU A 121 -3.90 5.66 0.73
CA LEU A 121 -3.76 6.47 -0.47
C LEU A 121 -3.15 5.63 -1.60
N TRP A 122 -3.82 5.59 -2.73
CA TRP A 122 -3.33 4.95 -3.96
C TRP A 122 -3.00 5.99 -5.02
N TRP A 123 -1.97 5.73 -5.84
CA TRP A 123 -1.68 6.55 -7.01
C TRP A 123 -1.18 5.72 -8.20
N GLY A 124 -1.53 6.16 -9.40
CA GLY A 124 -1.28 5.47 -10.65
C GLY A 124 -1.53 6.33 -11.87
N GLY A 125 -1.59 5.73 -13.06
CA GLY A 125 -1.82 6.45 -14.31
C GLY A 125 -1.70 5.53 -15.52
N LEU A 126 -1.54 6.08 -16.72
CA LEU A 126 -1.39 5.24 -17.92
C LEU A 126 0.03 4.67 -18.07
N LYS A 127 1.04 5.50 -17.79
CA LYS A 127 2.45 5.13 -17.86
C LYS A 127 3.23 5.87 -16.77
N TRP A 128 4.36 5.32 -16.36
CA TRP A 128 5.34 6.05 -15.57
C TRP A 128 5.79 7.27 -16.40
N GLY A 129 5.21 8.44 -16.11
CA GLY A 129 5.20 9.61 -17.00
C GLY A 129 6.57 10.24 -17.21
N GLN A 130 6.67 11.12 -18.20
CA GLN A 130 7.89 11.87 -18.53
C GLN A 130 8.38 12.72 -17.35
N ALA A 131 7.48 13.25 -16.52
CA ALA A 131 7.80 14.02 -15.32
C ALA A 131 8.69 13.23 -14.32
N LEU A 132 8.56 11.91 -14.27
CA LEU A 132 9.44 11.06 -13.46
C LEU A 132 10.79 10.83 -14.11
N LYS A 133 10.89 10.91 -15.44
CA LYS A 133 12.19 10.86 -16.12
C LYS A 133 12.99 12.14 -15.91
N THR A 134 12.34 13.29 -15.84
CA THR A 134 12.99 14.59 -15.62
C THR A 134 13.15 14.98 -14.15
N ALA A 135 12.56 14.21 -13.23
CA ALA A 135 12.71 14.47 -11.80
C ALA A 135 14.18 14.43 -11.37
N PRO A 136 14.60 15.33 -10.46
CA PRO A 136 15.96 15.33 -9.95
C PRO A 136 16.24 14.02 -9.21
N LYS A 137 17.49 13.56 -9.32
CA LYS A 137 17.99 12.43 -8.54
C LYS A 137 18.00 12.80 -7.06
N ILE A 138 17.45 11.93 -6.24
CA ILE A 138 17.39 12.03 -4.79
C ILE A 138 18.61 11.30 -4.21
N GLN A 139 18.69 9.99 -4.44
CA GLN A 139 19.76 9.15 -3.90
C GLN A 139 19.85 7.85 -4.69
N SER A 140 21.05 7.40 -5.07
CA SER A 140 21.20 6.07 -5.67
C SER A 140 21.16 4.98 -4.61
N PRO A 141 20.47 3.84 -4.86
CA PRO A 141 20.49 2.72 -3.94
C PRO A 141 21.89 2.08 -3.88
N VAL A 142 22.14 1.36 -2.78
CA VAL A 142 23.22 0.36 -2.70
C VAL A 142 22.63 -0.98 -3.11
N VAL A 143 23.24 -1.67 -4.06
CA VAL A 143 22.76 -2.98 -4.52
C VAL A 143 23.26 -4.06 -3.58
N ALA A 144 22.34 -4.81 -2.98
CA ALA A 144 22.64 -5.92 -2.09
C ALA A 144 22.33 -7.24 -2.79
N SER A 145 23.23 -8.22 -2.66
CA SER A 145 22.97 -9.60 -3.07
C SER A 145 23.71 -10.59 -2.13
N CYS A 146 23.22 -11.81 -2.01
CA CYS A 146 23.87 -12.87 -1.25
C CYS A 146 23.61 -14.22 -1.90
N TYR A 147 24.51 -15.15 -1.68
CA TYR A 147 24.50 -16.45 -2.34
C TYR A 147 25.06 -17.53 -1.41
N PRO A 148 24.61 -18.79 -1.54
CA PRO A 148 25.19 -19.90 -0.77
C PRO A 148 26.71 -19.95 -0.98
N ARG A 149 27.50 -20.15 0.09
CA ARG A 149 28.99 -20.11 0.00
C ARG A 149 29.58 -21.01 -1.09
N ASN A 150 28.96 -22.16 -1.34
CA ASN A 150 29.41 -23.16 -2.31
C ASN A 150 28.94 -22.87 -3.75
N THR A 151 28.33 -21.71 -4.01
CA THR A 151 27.93 -21.28 -5.37
C THR A 151 29.16 -21.04 -6.23
N ASP A 152 29.08 -21.44 -7.51
CA ASP A 152 30.13 -21.15 -8.49
C ASP A 152 30.38 -19.64 -8.63
N ALA A 153 31.66 -19.25 -8.61
CA ALA A 153 32.08 -17.87 -8.74
C ALA A 153 31.60 -17.24 -10.06
N ALA A 154 31.50 -18.03 -11.14
CA ALA A 154 31.03 -17.54 -12.43
C ALA A 154 29.57 -17.05 -12.37
N THR A 155 28.71 -17.67 -11.54
CA THR A 155 27.31 -17.30 -11.37
C THR A 155 27.17 -15.88 -10.84
N VAL A 156 27.99 -15.51 -9.84
CA VAL A 156 27.94 -14.18 -9.19
C VAL A 156 28.75 -13.14 -9.96
N ALA A 157 29.76 -13.56 -10.72
CA ALA A 157 30.63 -12.67 -11.48
C ALA A 157 29.86 -11.83 -12.52
N ARG A 158 28.77 -12.37 -13.09
CA ARG A 158 27.92 -11.60 -14.02
C ARG A 158 27.26 -10.40 -13.33
N LEU A 159 26.64 -10.61 -12.18
CA LEU A 159 26.01 -9.52 -11.41
C LEU A 159 27.04 -8.44 -11.08
N LYS A 160 28.17 -8.83 -10.47
CA LYS A 160 29.26 -7.91 -10.11
C LYS A 160 29.75 -7.08 -11.30
N ARG A 161 30.02 -7.72 -12.44
CA ARG A 161 30.49 -7.03 -13.65
C ARG A 161 29.48 -5.99 -14.15
N SER A 162 28.19 -6.35 -14.20
CA SER A 162 27.14 -5.43 -14.66
C SER A 162 26.98 -4.22 -13.74
N LEU A 163 27.06 -4.41 -12.42
CA LEU A 163 27.00 -3.33 -11.44
C LEU A 163 28.21 -2.40 -11.52
N THR A 164 29.42 -2.97 -11.65
CA THR A 164 30.65 -2.18 -11.83
C THR A 164 30.60 -1.36 -13.12
N ALA A 165 30.13 -1.94 -14.22
CA ALA A 165 30.01 -1.23 -15.51
C ALA A 165 29.05 -0.03 -15.42
N LEU A 166 28.04 -0.09 -14.56
CA LEU A 166 27.08 0.98 -14.31
C LEU A 166 27.50 1.94 -13.17
N GLY A 167 28.64 1.70 -12.52
CA GLY A 167 29.09 2.51 -11.38
C GLY A 167 28.17 2.43 -10.16
N LEU A 168 27.50 1.30 -9.95
CA LEU A 168 26.61 1.07 -8.80
C LEU A 168 27.38 0.50 -7.62
N ASP A 169 27.21 1.11 -6.45
CA ASP A 169 27.72 0.59 -5.18
C ASP A 169 27.04 -0.75 -4.86
N MET A 170 27.83 -1.71 -4.38
CA MET A 170 27.34 -3.07 -4.15
C MET A 170 27.87 -3.70 -2.86
N VAL A 171 27.00 -4.48 -2.21
CA VAL A 171 27.32 -5.37 -1.08
C VAL A 171 26.89 -6.78 -1.48
N ILE A 172 27.85 -7.60 -1.89
CA ILE A 172 27.60 -8.97 -2.37
C ILE A 172 28.46 -9.95 -1.59
N GLU A 173 27.85 -10.70 -0.68
CA GLU A 173 28.55 -11.60 0.26
C GLU A 173 28.08 -13.06 0.11
N PRO A 174 28.99 -14.05 0.22
CA PRO A 174 28.58 -15.44 0.44
C PRO A 174 27.99 -15.60 1.85
N VAL A 175 26.96 -16.44 1.97
CA VAL A 175 26.32 -16.78 3.25
C VAL A 175 26.32 -18.28 3.51
N GLU A 176 26.38 -18.65 4.79
CA GLU A 176 26.06 -20.02 5.19
C GLU A 176 24.56 -20.24 5.06
N THR A 177 24.19 -21.34 4.42
CA THR A 177 22.80 -21.74 4.24
C THR A 177 22.49 -22.99 5.04
N ARG A 178 21.28 -23.08 5.60
CA ARG A 178 20.81 -24.23 6.37
C ARG A 178 20.76 -25.49 5.51
N ILE A 179 20.33 -25.34 4.25
CA ILE A 179 20.38 -26.37 3.23
C ILE A 179 21.50 -26.03 2.25
N PRO A 180 22.45 -26.94 1.97
CA PRO A 180 23.54 -26.67 1.04
C PRO A 180 23.01 -26.20 -0.32
N ASN A 181 23.60 -25.11 -0.84
CA ASN A 181 23.28 -24.52 -2.15
C ASN A 181 21.86 -23.95 -2.31
N GLN A 182 21.09 -23.81 -1.23
CA GLN A 182 19.76 -23.23 -1.27
C GLN A 182 19.64 -22.06 -0.31
N LEU A 183 19.30 -20.88 -0.85
CA LEU A 183 19.07 -19.68 -0.07
C LEU A 183 17.59 -19.61 0.33
N HIS A 184 17.29 -19.69 1.62
CA HIS A 184 15.91 -19.54 2.12
C HIS A 184 15.49 -18.07 2.27
N SER A 185 14.18 -17.84 2.26
CA SER A 185 13.57 -16.52 2.51
C SER A 185 14.08 -15.86 3.80
N SER A 186 14.14 -16.60 4.90
CA SER A 186 14.59 -16.07 6.19
C SER A 186 16.07 -15.66 6.19
N GLU A 187 16.92 -16.37 5.44
CA GLU A 187 18.35 -16.07 5.29
C GLU A 187 18.56 -14.80 4.45
N LYS A 188 17.79 -14.69 3.35
CA LYS A 188 17.70 -13.51 2.50
C LYS A 188 17.22 -12.30 3.29
N ALA A 189 16.08 -12.39 3.99
CA ALA A 189 15.55 -11.30 4.80
C ALA A 189 16.53 -10.86 5.90
N ARG A 190 17.21 -11.80 6.57
CA ARG A 190 18.27 -11.51 7.55
C ARG A 190 19.45 -10.77 6.93
N PHE A 191 19.89 -11.18 5.74
CA PHE A 191 20.99 -10.50 5.05
C PHE A 191 20.60 -9.07 4.66
N ILE A 192 19.42 -8.88 4.07
CA ILE A 192 18.93 -7.55 3.68
C ILE A 192 18.81 -6.65 4.91
N GLN A 193 18.28 -7.16 6.03
CA GLN A 193 18.20 -6.45 7.30
C GLN A 193 19.59 -5.98 7.77
N LYS A 194 20.60 -6.88 7.77
CA LYS A 194 21.98 -6.53 8.15
C LYS A 194 22.56 -5.40 7.30
N VAL A 195 22.28 -5.39 5.99
CA VAL A 195 22.75 -4.33 5.08
C VAL A 195 21.98 -3.02 5.34
N HIS A 196 20.66 -3.10 5.48
CA HIS A 196 19.78 -1.96 5.76
C HIS A 196 20.18 -1.23 7.04
N GLU A 197 20.46 -1.96 8.13
CA GLU A 197 20.89 -1.40 9.41
C GLU A 197 22.23 -0.65 9.34
N LYS A 198 23.06 -0.95 8.34
CA LYS A 198 24.38 -0.33 8.14
C LYS A 198 24.38 0.78 7.08
N CYS A 199 23.34 0.87 6.26
CA CYS A 199 23.27 1.78 5.14
C CYS A 199 22.34 2.96 5.44
N THR A 200 22.81 4.18 5.23
CA THR A 200 21.99 5.40 5.26
C THR A 200 21.31 5.71 3.93
N ARG A 201 21.44 4.80 2.97
CA ARG A 201 20.92 4.86 1.58
C ARG A 201 19.91 3.74 1.37
N PRO A 202 18.97 3.86 0.41
CA PRO A 202 18.11 2.77 0.02
C PRO A 202 18.91 1.51 -0.36
N VAL A 203 18.43 0.34 0.06
CA VAL A 203 19.02 -0.95 -0.26
C VAL A 203 18.18 -1.62 -1.34
N LEU A 204 18.77 -1.82 -2.53
CA LEU A 204 18.15 -2.57 -3.62
C LEU A 204 18.66 -4.01 -3.59
N TRP A 205 17.85 -4.92 -3.05
CA TRP A 205 18.09 -6.34 -3.12
C TRP A 205 17.77 -6.91 -4.51
N VAL A 206 18.67 -7.78 -5.00
CA VAL A 206 18.47 -8.61 -6.19
C VAL A 206 19.01 -10.02 -5.95
N ASP A 207 18.38 -11.02 -6.55
CA ASP A 207 18.93 -12.38 -6.55
C ASP A 207 20.31 -12.42 -7.23
N PHE A 208 21.20 -13.27 -6.71
CA PHE A 208 22.59 -13.37 -7.14
C PHE A 208 22.77 -13.86 -8.58
N ASP A 209 21.71 -14.41 -9.19
CA ASP A 209 21.69 -14.87 -10.57
C ASP A 209 21.39 -13.74 -11.57
N SER A 210 21.16 -12.51 -11.12
CA SER A 210 20.69 -11.40 -11.95
C SER A 210 21.83 -10.67 -12.70
N SER A 211 21.47 -9.81 -13.65
CA SER A 211 22.33 -8.79 -14.26
C SER A 211 21.60 -7.46 -14.40
N PHE A 212 22.35 -6.35 -14.43
CA PHE A 212 21.80 -5.04 -14.72
C PHE A 212 22.14 -4.62 -16.15
N GLU A 213 21.12 -4.16 -16.87
CA GLU A 213 21.27 -3.66 -18.24
C GLU A 213 21.19 -2.11 -18.30
N ALA A 214 20.68 -1.49 -17.23
CA ALA A 214 20.61 -0.03 -17.09
C ALA A 214 20.57 0.40 -15.62
N LEU A 215 20.78 1.70 -15.37
CA LEU A 215 20.63 2.28 -14.03
C LEU A 215 19.18 2.16 -13.53
N PRO A 216 18.95 1.88 -12.23
CA PRO A 216 17.63 1.82 -11.61
C PRO A 216 17.03 3.22 -11.38
N SER A 217 16.92 4.00 -12.45
CA SER A 217 16.61 5.44 -12.43
C SER A 217 15.29 5.83 -11.77
N LEU A 218 14.34 4.90 -11.63
CA LEU A 218 13.09 5.16 -10.91
C LEU A 218 13.35 5.25 -9.41
N LEU A 219 14.12 4.30 -8.88
CA LEU A 219 14.50 4.25 -7.46
C LEU A 219 15.43 5.40 -7.07
N GLU A 220 16.10 6.01 -8.03
CA GLU A 220 16.88 7.23 -7.81
C GLU A 220 16.03 8.49 -7.64
N LYS A 221 14.73 8.46 -8.00
CA LYS A 221 13.88 9.65 -8.16
C LYS A 221 12.60 9.63 -7.32
N VAL A 222 12.31 8.48 -6.73
CA VAL A 222 11.11 8.26 -5.91
C VAL A 222 11.54 7.83 -4.51
N GLU A 223 11.13 8.61 -3.52
CA GLU A 223 11.23 8.19 -2.13
C GLU A 223 10.18 7.11 -1.85
N CYS A 224 10.59 6.04 -1.20
CA CYS A 224 9.71 4.99 -0.73
C CYS A 224 10.31 4.35 0.52
N ASP A 225 9.45 3.76 1.34
CA ASP A 225 9.91 2.86 2.40
C ASP A 225 10.17 1.47 1.80
N PHE A 226 9.33 1.06 0.84
CA PHE A 226 9.42 -0.23 0.18
C PHE A 226 9.11 -0.13 -1.32
N ALA A 227 9.82 -0.88 -2.16
CA ALA A 227 9.44 -1.06 -3.56
C ALA A 227 9.61 -2.51 -4.01
N VAL A 228 8.66 -3.00 -4.81
CA VAL A 228 8.61 -4.40 -5.26
C VAL A 228 7.89 -4.52 -6.59
N HIS A 229 8.23 -5.54 -7.38
CA HIS A 229 7.52 -5.87 -8.61
C HIS A 229 6.33 -6.81 -8.34
N LYS A 230 5.17 -6.53 -8.97
CA LYS A 230 4.04 -7.47 -9.02
C LYS A 230 4.16 -8.43 -10.21
N TRP A 231 4.49 -9.67 -9.94
CA TRP A 231 4.40 -10.78 -10.89
C TRP A 231 2.94 -11.25 -11.06
N ASN A 232 2.56 -11.71 -12.25
CA ASN A 232 1.16 -12.08 -12.59
C ASN A 232 0.11 -11.01 -12.22
N HIS A 233 0.53 -9.74 -12.12
CA HIS A 233 -0.24 -8.59 -11.65
C HIS A 233 -0.68 -8.59 -10.17
N TRP A 234 -0.26 -9.57 -9.36
CA TRP A 234 -0.71 -9.67 -7.97
C TRP A 234 0.35 -10.20 -6.99
N GLU A 235 1.23 -11.10 -7.42
CA GLU A 235 2.25 -11.72 -6.58
C GLU A 235 3.42 -10.77 -6.38
N MET A 236 3.84 -10.53 -5.13
CA MET A 236 5.07 -9.79 -4.89
C MET A 236 6.27 -10.65 -5.25
N SER A 237 7.16 -10.15 -6.11
CA SER A 237 8.39 -10.86 -6.43
C SER A 237 9.47 -10.59 -5.38
N PRO A 238 9.94 -11.62 -4.64
CA PRO A 238 11.02 -11.46 -3.68
C PRO A 238 12.42 -11.42 -4.33
N ARG A 239 12.46 -11.47 -5.67
CA ARG A 239 13.70 -11.49 -6.46
C ARG A 239 14.28 -10.09 -6.69
N ILE A 240 13.44 -9.06 -6.52
CA ILE A 240 13.86 -7.66 -6.53
C ILE A 240 13.06 -6.83 -5.53
N LEU A 241 13.76 -6.25 -4.57
CA LEU A 241 13.16 -5.49 -3.46
C LEU A 241 13.98 -4.25 -3.18
N CYS A 242 13.35 -3.10 -2.99
CA CYS A 242 14.02 -1.90 -2.49
C CYS A 242 13.49 -1.56 -1.11
N PHE A 243 14.38 -1.28 -0.16
CA PHE A 243 14.05 -0.79 1.17
C PHE A 243 14.69 0.58 1.38
N GLY A 244 13.87 1.60 1.61
CA GLY A 244 14.34 2.95 1.91
C GLY A 244 14.98 3.04 3.30
N PRO A 245 15.79 4.07 3.60
CA PRO A 245 16.45 4.24 4.90
C PRO A 245 15.45 4.79 5.95
N SER A 246 14.38 4.04 6.22
CA SER A 246 13.33 4.43 7.16
C SER A 246 13.01 3.34 8.18
N GLU A 247 12.47 3.75 9.33
CA GLU A 247 11.99 2.81 10.35
C GLU A 247 10.87 1.92 9.84
N ALA A 248 10.01 2.44 8.96
CA ALA A 248 8.92 1.66 8.35
C ALA A 248 9.46 0.50 7.49
N ALA A 249 10.51 0.77 6.70
CA ALA A 249 11.21 -0.26 5.93
C ALA A 249 11.85 -1.31 6.84
N GLY A 250 12.52 -0.87 7.92
CA GLY A 250 13.11 -1.76 8.93
C GLY A 250 12.07 -2.62 9.66
N HIS A 251 10.88 -2.07 9.94
CA HIS A 251 9.77 -2.82 10.51
C HIS A 251 9.26 -3.89 9.54
N LEU A 252 9.09 -3.56 8.26
CA LEU A 252 8.72 -4.55 7.23
C LEU A 252 9.73 -5.69 7.14
N LEU A 253 11.03 -5.38 7.08
CA LEU A 253 12.10 -6.40 7.04
C LEU A 253 12.04 -7.34 8.25
N ARG A 254 11.79 -6.79 9.44
CA ARG A 254 11.68 -7.57 10.67
C ARG A 254 10.49 -8.53 10.63
N ILE A 255 9.30 -8.03 10.28
CA ILE A 255 8.09 -8.86 10.18
C ILE A 255 8.25 -9.93 9.10
N TRP A 256 8.76 -9.57 7.92
CA TRP A 256 8.99 -10.54 6.85
C TRP A 256 9.95 -11.64 7.32
N ARG A 257 11.08 -11.29 7.94
CA ARG A 257 12.00 -12.28 8.53
C ARG A 257 11.32 -13.18 9.55
N GLU A 258 10.55 -12.62 10.48
CA GLU A 258 9.84 -13.39 11.52
C GLU A 258 8.86 -14.39 10.90
N LEU A 259 8.06 -13.95 9.93
CA LEU A 259 7.12 -14.81 9.21
C LEU A 259 7.87 -15.88 8.40
N SER A 260 8.97 -15.56 7.74
CA SER A 260 9.78 -16.52 6.98
C SER A 260 10.45 -17.57 7.86
N VAL A 261 10.70 -17.26 9.14
CA VAL A 261 11.18 -18.24 10.12
C VAL A 261 10.04 -19.13 10.59
N ALA A 262 8.86 -18.55 10.85
CA ALA A 262 7.69 -19.26 11.34
C ALA A 262 7.06 -20.20 10.28
N TYR A 263 7.13 -19.81 9.01
CA TYR A 263 6.48 -20.50 7.89
C TYR A 263 7.47 -20.82 6.75
N PRO A 264 8.49 -21.66 7.00
CA PRO A 264 9.58 -21.89 6.04
C PRO A 264 9.16 -22.61 4.76
N ASP A 265 8.03 -23.34 4.78
CA ASP A 265 7.51 -24.10 3.64
C ASP A 265 6.55 -23.28 2.77
N VAL A 266 6.18 -22.07 3.21
CA VAL A 266 5.34 -21.16 2.46
C VAL A 266 6.21 -20.35 1.51
N TRP A 267 5.79 -20.21 0.25
CA TRP A 267 6.61 -19.54 -0.76
C TRP A 267 6.84 -18.07 -0.42
N ASP A 268 8.04 -17.58 -0.76
CA ASP A 268 8.59 -16.34 -0.24
C ASP A 268 7.77 -15.11 -0.62
N GLY A 269 7.33 -15.03 -1.88
CA GLY A 269 6.48 -13.93 -2.36
C GLY A 269 5.17 -13.75 -1.57
N TYR A 270 4.58 -14.83 -1.05
CA TYR A 270 3.37 -14.73 -0.22
C TYR A 270 3.70 -14.32 1.21
N VAL A 271 4.77 -14.87 1.80
CA VAL A 271 5.20 -14.45 3.15
C VAL A 271 5.53 -12.96 3.17
N LEU A 272 6.18 -12.45 2.11
CA LEU A 272 6.43 -11.02 1.93
C LEU A 272 5.14 -10.20 1.79
N ASP A 273 4.17 -10.68 1.00
CA ASP A 273 2.86 -10.04 0.85
C ASP A 273 2.12 -9.93 2.19
N GLN A 274 2.14 -10.98 3.00
CA GLN A 274 1.54 -10.99 4.33
C GLN A 274 2.24 -10.01 5.29
N ALA A 275 3.57 -9.94 5.24
CA ALA A 275 4.34 -8.95 5.99
C ALA A 275 3.97 -7.52 5.57
N TRP A 276 3.88 -7.27 4.26
CA TRP A 276 3.49 -5.98 3.71
C TRP A 276 2.08 -5.57 4.15
N SER A 277 1.11 -6.49 4.07
CA SER A 277 -0.27 -6.26 4.49
C SER A 277 -0.34 -5.90 5.98
N PHE A 278 0.31 -6.69 6.83
CA PHE A 278 0.32 -6.46 8.28
C PHE A 278 0.98 -5.14 8.70
N VAL A 279 2.07 -4.75 8.03
CA VAL A 279 2.76 -3.50 8.34
C VAL A 279 1.97 -2.29 7.82
N SER A 280 1.44 -2.38 6.60
CA SER A 280 0.64 -1.32 5.98
C SER A 280 -0.67 -1.04 6.71
N SER A 281 -1.16 -1.97 7.53
CA SER A 281 -2.34 -1.77 8.38
C SER A 281 -2.04 -1.12 9.73
N GLN A 282 -0.77 -1.00 10.10
CA GLN A 282 -0.33 -0.41 11.39
C GLN A 282 0.37 0.93 11.22
N ILE A 283 1.07 1.11 10.12
CA ILE A 283 1.84 2.31 9.82
C ILE A 283 1.64 2.73 8.35
N PRO A 284 1.74 4.04 8.05
CA PRO A 284 1.64 4.54 6.68
C PRO A 284 2.89 4.21 5.85
N LEU A 285 3.03 2.94 5.49
CA LEU A 285 4.13 2.41 4.69
C LEU A 285 4.01 2.90 3.23
N ARG A 286 4.98 3.69 2.77
CA ARG A 286 5.02 4.18 1.38
C ARG A 286 5.61 3.11 0.46
N THR A 287 4.74 2.48 -0.32
CA THR A 287 5.07 1.40 -1.24
C THR A 287 5.10 1.88 -2.69
N VAL A 288 6.09 1.43 -3.47
CA VAL A 288 6.21 1.70 -4.91
C VAL A 288 6.20 0.39 -5.69
N TRP A 289 5.38 0.32 -6.75
CA TRP A 289 5.24 -0.88 -7.57
C TRP A 289 6.15 -0.82 -8.80
N LEU A 290 7.24 -1.59 -8.77
CA LEU A 290 8.25 -1.55 -9.81
C LEU A 290 7.69 -2.04 -11.16
N PRO A 291 7.95 -1.33 -12.27
CA PRO A 291 7.53 -1.79 -13.59
C PRO A 291 8.29 -3.03 -14.01
N ARG A 292 7.75 -3.76 -15.01
CA ARG A 292 8.32 -5.01 -15.54
C ARG A 292 9.80 -4.92 -15.98
N SER A 293 10.30 -3.73 -16.31
CA SER A 293 11.73 -3.54 -16.62
C SER A 293 12.65 -3.88 -15.44
N TYR A 294 12.17 -3.82 -14.20
CA TYR A 294 12.92 -4.22 -13.01
C TYR A 294 12.89 -5.72 -12.74
N HIS A 295 12.09 -6.50 -13.46
CA HIS A 295 11.94 -7.93 -13.21
C HIS A 295 11.67 -8.66 -14.52
N ALA A 296 12.69 -8.71 -15.37
CA ALA A 296 12.62 -9.45 -16.61
C ALA A 296 13.31 -10.81 -16.47
N VAL A 297 12.75 -11.84 -17.09
CA VAL A 297 13.35 -13.19 -17.12
C VAL A 297 13.99 -13.36 -18.50
N SER A 298 15.26 -13.76 -18.54
CA SER A 298 16.10 -13.80 -19.75
C SER A 298 15.43 -14.49 -20.96
N ALA A 299 14.66 -15.56 -20.73
CA ALA A 299 13.95 -16.31 -21.77
C ALA A 299 12.66 -15.64 -22.30
N ARG A 300 12.20 -14.54 -21.70
CA ARG A 300 10.86 -13.95 -21.92
C ARG A 300 10.88 -12.43 -22.12
N HIS A 301 11.94 -11.94 -22.74
CA HIS A 301 12.13 -10.50 -22.91
C HIS A 301 11.16 -9.90 -23.93
N ASP A 302 10.52 -8.80 -23.56
CA ASP A 302 9.77 -7.99 -24.51
C ASP A 302 10.76 -7.12 -25.29
N PRO A 303 10.91 -7.30 -26.61
CA PRO A 303 11.86 -6.51 -27.41
C PRO A 303 11.54 -5.00 -27.39
N ASN A 304 10.31 -4.61 -27.03
CA ASN A 304 9.90 -3.21 -26.97
C ASN A 304 10.16 -2.54 -25.60
N ASN A 305 10.64 -3.28 -24.60
CA ASN A 305 10.86 -2.75 -23.26
C ASN A 305 12.25 -3.13 -22.74
N LEU A 306 13.18 -2.19 -22.78
CA LEU A 306 14.53 -2.38 -22.27
C LEU A 306 14.50 -2.70 -20.78
N PRO A 307 15.12 -3.81 -20.35
CA PRO A 307 15.19 -4.16 -18.95
C PRO A 307 16.15 -3.22 -18.21
N ILE A 308 15.93 -3.13 -16.92
CA ILE A 308 16.88 -2.59 -15.95
C ILE A 308 17.57 -3.76 -15.26
N VAL A 309 16.80 -4.78 -14.85
CA VAL A 309 17.32 -6.00 -14.22
C VAL A 309 16.81 -7.23 -14.97
N VAL A 310 17.72 -8.16 -15.25
CA VAL A 310 17.45 -9.45 -15.88
C VAL A 310 17.77 -10.56 -14.91
N HIS A 311 16.78 -11.40 -14.61
CA HIS A 311 16.90 -12.64 -13.86
C HIS A 311 17.18 -13.79 -14.83
N ASN A 312 18.23 -14.56 -14.56
CA ASN A 312 18.75 -15.52 -15.53
C ASN A 312 18.36 -16.97 -15.23
N ILE A 313 17.89 -17.24 -14.02
CA ILE A 313 17.28 -18.50 -13.61
C ILE A 313 15.75 -18.29 -13.60
N GLU A 314 15.03 -19.27 -14.15
CA GLU A 314 13.56 -19.25 -14.09
C GLU A 314 13.10 -19.29 -12.62
N PRO A 315 12.09 -18.50 -12.24
CA PRO A 315 11.57 -18.53 -10.89
C PRO A 315 10.97 -19.92 -10.58
N THR A 316 11.17 -20.38 -9.36
CA THR A 316 10.59 -21.62 -8.86
C THR A 316 9.29 -21.36 -8.10
N ILE A 317 8.53 -22.41 -7.78
CA ILE A 317 7.35 -22.30 -6.92
C ILE A 317 7.68 -21.84 -5.50
N HIS A 318 8.93 -21.95 -5.06
CA HIS A 318 9.39 -21.42 -3.78
C HIS A 318 9.55 -19.90 -3.83
N ASP A 319 9.80 -19.33 -5.02
CA ASP A 319 10.00 -17.91 -5.24
C ASP A 319 8.65 -17.23 -5.55
N LEU A 320 7.95 -17.73 -6.58
CA LEU A 320 6.71 -17.21 -7.15
C LEU A 320 5.75 -18.40 -7.28
N GLY A 321 4.83 -18.57 -6.33
CA GLY A 321 3.97 -19.76 -6.20
C GLY A 321 3.21 -20.14 -7.48
N ALA A 322 2.77 -21.40 -7.58
CA ALA A 322 1.97 -21.86 -8.71
C ALA A 322 0.53 -21.30 -8.63
N ASP A 323 0.24 -20.22 -9.37
CA ASP A 323 -0.99 -19.37 -9.45
C ASP A 323 -2.37 -20.07 -9.58
N GLN A 324 -2.51 -21.39 -9.39
CA GLN A 324 -3.81 -22.06 -9.50
C GLN A 324 -4.57 -22.20 -8.17
N GLY A 325 -3.88 -22.33 -7.04
CA GLY A 325 -4.51 -22.57 -5.73
C GLY A 325 -4.94 -21.32 -4.96
N PHE A 326 -4.57 -20.12 -5.41
CA PHE A 326 -4.79 -18.90 -4.62
C PHE A 326 -6.22 -18.35 -4.77
N PRO A 327 -6.92 -17.97 -3.69
CA PRO A 327 -8.29 -17.45 -3.74
C PRO A 327 -8.43 -16.28 -4.74
N LYS A 328 -9.48 -16.31 -5.58
CA LYS A 328 -9.71 -15.28 -6.61
C LYS A 328 -9.90 -13.89 -5.99
N GLU A 329 -10.49 -13.86 -4.80
CA GLU A 329 -10.81 -12.67 -4.03
C GLU A 329 -9.54 -11.97 -3.56
N LEU A 330 -8.54 -12.73 -3.06
CA LEU A 330 -7.24 -12.20 -2.67
C LEU A 330 -6.46 -11.68 -3.88
N ARG A 331 -6.53 -12.38 -5.03
CA ARG A 331 -5.92 -11.91 -6.28
C ARG A 331 -6.51 -10.58 -6.74
N ALA A 332 -7.82 -10.44 -6.66
CA ALA A 332 -8.51 -9.20 -7.06
C ALA A 332 -8.08 -8.02 -6.17
N ALA A 333 -8.01 -8.21 -4.85
CA ALA A 333 -7.56 -7.20 -3.91
C ALA A 333 -6.12 -6.72 -4.21
N ARG A 334 -5.19 -7.66 -4.40
CA ARG A 334 -3.78 -7.33 -4.68
C ARG A 334 -3.56 -6.69 -6.05
N ARG A 335 -4.33 -7.10 -7.05
CA ARG A 335 -4.36 -6.42 -8.37
C ARG A 335 -4.76 -4.95 -8.25
N ALA A 336 -5.67 -4.63 -7.33
CA ALA A 336 -6.13 -3.28 -7.02
C ALA A 336 -5.34 -2.63 -5.86
N SER A 337 -4.21 -3.23 -5.47
CA SER A 337 -3.22 -2.66 -4.55
C SER A 337 -3.71 -2.41 -3.13
N ARG A 338 -4.77 -3.10 -2.74
CA ARG A 338 -5.37 -3.02 -1.41
C ARG A 338 -5.10 -4.27 -0.58
N ILE A 339 -5.25 -4.10 0.72
CA ILE A 339 -5.41 -5.19 1.66
C ILE A 339 -6.73 -5.95 1.37
N GLY A 340 -6.73 -7.27 1.50
CA GLY A 340 -7.90 -8.11 1.19
C GLY A 340 -8.95 -8.03 2.31
N ALA A 341 -10.21 -8.38 2.03
CA ALA A 341 -11.26 -8.28 3.05
C ALA A 341 -11.11 -9.26 4.22
N SER A 342 -10.30 -10.31 4.05
CA SER A 342 -9.89 -11.26 5.10
C SER A 342 -8.76 -10.71 5.99
N GLU A 343 -8.22 -9.54 5.67
CA GLU A 343 -7.12 -8.90 6.37
C GLU A 343 -7.59 -7.56 6.92
N ALA A 344 -7.10 -7.20 8.10
CA ALA A 344 -7.46 -5.92 8.70
C ALA A 344 -6.83 -4.76 7.91
N LEU A 345 -7.66 -3.79 7.51
CA LEU A 345 -7.20 -2.50 6.98
C LEU A 345 -6.43 -1.72 8.05
N ILE A 346 -6.93 -1.72 9.28
CA ILE A 346 -6.33 -1.00 10.42
C ILE A 346 -6.12 -1.96 11.56
N ILE A 347 -4.92 -1.96 12.11
CA ILE A 347 -4.61 -2.63 13.37
C ILE A 347 -4.10 -1.57 14.36
N MET A 348 -4.79 -1.44 15.49
CA MET A 348 -4.41 -0.56 16.59
C MET A 348 -4.12 -1.40 17.82
N ARG A 349 -3.18 -0.93 18.65
CA ARG A 349 -2.87 -1.53 19.95
C ARG A 349 -3.11 -0.52 21.06
N SER A 350 -3.47 -1.01 22.23
CA SER A 350 -3.53 -0.24 23.47
C SER A 350 -2.76 -0.99 24.56
N GLU A 351 -2.43 -0.30 25.66
CA GLU A 351 -1.76 -0.90 26.82
C GLU A 351 -2.74 -1.65 27.74
N GLN A 352 -4.04 -1.54 27.49
CA GLN A 352 -5.08 -2.19 28.30
C GLN A 352 -5.10 -3.69 27.99
N THR A 353 -5.55 -4.54 28.92
CA THR A 353 -5.49 -6.01 28.76
C THR A 353 -6.73 -6.76 29.25
N ILE A 354 -7.81 -6.04 29.56
CA ILE A 354 -8.97 -6.57 30.29
C ILE A 354 -9.85 -7.45 29.38
N HIS A 355 -10.13 -7.01 28.16
CA HIS A 355 -11.10 -7.65 27.27
C HIS A 355 -10.48 -8.32 26.03
N GLY A 356 -9.16 -8.35 25.92
CA GLY A 356 -8.45 -8.89 24.76
C GLY A 356 -8.65 -8.03 23.51
N SER A 357 -8.76 -8.67 22.34
CA SER A 357 -8.89 -8.00 21.04
C SER A 357 -10.34 -7.82 20.60
N ILE A 358 -10.59 -6.78 19.80
CA ILE A 358 -11.86 -6.57 19.09
C ILE A 358 -11.65 -6.49 17.57
N SER A 359 -12.51 -7.14 16.82
CA SER A 359 -12.63 -7.03 15.36
C SER A 359 -13.86 -6.22 15.01
N VAL A 360 -13.66 -5.11 14.31
CA VAL A 360 -14.70 -4.25 13.76
C VAL A 360 -14.85 -4.54 12.26
N ILE A 361 -16.03 -4.99 11.86
CA ILE A 361 -16.37 -5.35 10.49
C ILE A 361 -17.32 -4.29 9.93
N LEU A 362 -16.83 -3.46 9.00
CA LEU A 362 -17.67 -2.54 8.24
C LEU A 362 -18.28 -3.30 7.07
N ALA A 363 -19.58 -3.59 7.16
CA ALA A 363 -20.35 -4.32 6.16
C ALA A 363 -21.09 -3.37 5.21
N GLY A 364 -21.38 -3.83 3.99
CA GLY A 364 -22.23 -3.08 3.05
C GLY A 364 -21.57 -1.85 2.44
N ILE A 365 -20.24 -1.78 2.40
CA ILE A 365 -19.49 -0.63 1.88
C ILE A 365 -19.75 -0.34 0.39
N ARG A 366 -20.25 -1.32 -0.38
CA ARG A 366 -20.62 -1.12 -1.79
C ARG A 366 -21.83 -0.23 -2.00
N SER A 367 -22.74 -0.18 -1.03
CA SER A 367 -23.95 0.64 -1.09
C SER A 367 -23.76 2.03 -0.47
N ALA A 368 -22.61 2.29 0.16
CA ALA A 368 -22.26 3.57 0.75
C ALA A 368 -21.34 4.38 -0.17
N SER A 369 -21.35 5.72 -0.03
CA SER A 369 -20.33 6.57 -0.67
C SER A 369 -18.95 6.32 -0.06
N ALA A 370 -17.88 6.64 -0.79
CA ALA A 370 -16.54 6.54 -0.23
C ALA A 370 -16.37 7.47 0.98
N GLN A 371 -16.98 8.66 0.94
CA GLN A 371 -16.99 9.57 2.08
C GLN A 371 -17.69 8.97 3.31
N ALA A 372 -18.85 8.32 3.17
CA ALA A 372 -19.55 7.72 4.33
C ALA A 372 -18.76 6.56 4.96
N VAL A 373 -18.11 5.74 4.11
CA VAL A 373 -17.17 4.71 4.57
C VAL A 373 -16.01 5.36 5.33
N ALA A 374 -15.41 6.41 4.77
CA ALA A 374 -14.28 7.10 5.37
C ALA A 374 -14.64 7.72 6.74
N GLU A 375 -15.77 8.43 6.83
CA GLU A 375 -16.26 9.04 8.07
C GLU A 375 -16.54 8.00 9.16
N THR A 376 -17.03 6.81 8.77
CA THR A 376 -17.25 5.70 9.70
C THR A 376 -15.92 5.12 10.21
N VAL A 377 -14.95 4.92 9.31
CA VAL A 377 -13.59 4.49 9.69
C VAL A 377 -12.97 5.49 10.66
N ASP A 378 -13.02 6.80 10.35
CA ASP A 378 -12.54 7.87 11.22
C ASP A 378 -13.20 7.80 12.61
N ALA A 379 -14.53 7.67 12.65
CA ALA A 379 -15.25 7.61 13.91
C ALA A 379 -14.91 6.38 14.76
N VAL A 380 -14.74 5.20 14.15
CA VAL A 380 -14.29 3.99 14.88
C VAL A 380 -12.89 4.20 15.46
N VAL A 381 -11.97 4.70 14.63
CA VAL A 381 -10.57 4.93 15.02
C VAL A 381 -10.48 5.96 16.14
N ASP A 382 -11.21 7.07 16.03
CA ASP A 382 -11.20 8.13 17.05
C ASP A 382 -11.87 7.68 18.35
N ALA A 383 -12.95 6.89 18.28
CA ALA A 383 -13.54 6.27 19.47
C ALA A 383 -12.55 5.33 20.18
N PHE A 384 -11.79 4.51 19.44
CA PHE A 384 -10.83 3.58 20.05
C PHE A 384 -9.64 4.32 20.67
N LYS A 385 -9.14 5.37 20.03
CA LYS A 385 -8.09 6.22 20.63
C LYS A 385 -8.55 6.91 21.90
N SER A 386 -9.79 7.42 21.90
CA SER A 386 -10.36 8.14 23.03
C SER A 386 -10.53 7.24 24.24
N ASP A 387 -11.08 6.05 24.05
CA ASP A 387 -11.30 5.08 25.12
C ASP A 387 -11.35 3.65 24.54
N PRO A 388 -10.23 2.90 24.61
CA PRO A 388 -10.20 1.50 24.21
C PRO A 388 -11.07 0.59 25.11
N ALA A 389 -11.58 1.10 26.24
CA ALA A 389 -12.53 0.44 27.12
C ALA A 389 -12.18 -1.00 27.52
N GLY A 390 -10.91 -1.26 27.78
CA GLY A 390 -10.30 -2.52 28.21
C GLY A 390 -9.75 -3.39 27.06
N PHE A 391 -9.97 -3.03 25.80
CA PHE A 391 -9.47 -3.78 24.64
C PHE A 391 -8.00 -3.45 24.34
N ASN A 392 -7.17 -4.48 24.17
CA ASN A 392 -5.73 -4.35 23.90
C ASN A 392 -5.39 -4.16 22.41
N ARG A 393 -6.34 -4.49 21.54
CA ARG A 393 -6.15 -4.49 20.10
C ARG A 393 -7.48 -4.28 19.39
N LEU A 394 -7.46 -3.43 18.36
CA LEU A 394 -8.55 -3.28 17.41
C LEU A 394 -8.07 -3.71 16.02
N GLU A 395 -8.91 -4.46 15.32
CA GLU A 395 -8.75 -4.80 13.91
C GLU A 395 -9.97 -4.36 13.13
N LEU A 396 -9.82 -3.44 12.18
CA LEU A 396 -10.90 -2.97 11.32
C LEU A 396 -10.78 -3.59 9.94
N SER A 397 -11.85 -4.23 9.46
CA SER A 397 -11.93 -4.81 8.12
C SER A 397 -13.07 -4.19 7.31
N LEU A 398 -12.83 -3.98 6.00
CA LEU A 398 -13.82 -3.46 5.06
C LEU A 398 -14.39 -4.60 4.20
N CYS A 399 -15.69 -4.85 4.32
CA CYS A 399 -16.37 -5.97 3.67
C CYS A 399 -17.38 -5.48 2.63
N ALA A 400 -17.07 -5.73 1.36
CA ALA A 400 -17.91 -5.37 0.20
C ALA A 400 -19.07 -6.34 -0.01
N TRP A 401 -18.85 -7.61 0.31
CA TRP A 401 -19.77 -8.69 0.03
C TRP A 401 -20.12 -9.46 1.31
N ALA A 402 -21.27 -10.13 1.31
CA ALA A 402 -21.67 -10.97 2.45
C ALA A 402 -20.64 -12.08 2.75
N GLN A 403 -20.01 -12.63 1.72
CA GLN A 403 -18.93 -13.60 1.86
C GLN A 403 -17.71 -13.02 2.60
N ASP A 404 -17.41 -11.74 2.42
CA ASP A 404 -16.31 -11.07 3.13
C ASP A 404 -16.63 -10.94 4.61
N VAL A 405 -17.87 -10.52 4.93
CA VAL A 405 -18.35 -10.44 6.32
C VAL A 405 -18.24 -11.80 6.99
N ASN A 406 -18.67 -12.87 6.31
CA ASN A 406 -18.59 -14.23 6.84
C ASN A 406 -17.14 -14.66 7.06
N ALA A 407 -16.24 -14.39 6.11
CA ALA A 407 -14.82 -14.72 6.24
C ALA A 407 -14.15 -13.95 7.38
N ALA A 408 -14.37 -12.63 7.46
CA ALA A 408 -13.84 -11.79 8.54
C ALA A 408 -14.37 -12.22 9.92
N THR A 409 -15.66 -12.57 10.00
CA THR A 409 -16.29 -13.07 11.24
C THR A 409 -15.69 -14.41 11.66
N ALA A 410 -15.46 -15.32 10.71
CA ALA A 410 -14.86 -16.62 10.99
C ALA A 410 -13.41 -16.48 11.48
N ILE A 411 -12.61 -15.60 10.85
CA ILE A 411 -11.23 -15.31 11.25
C ILE A 411 -11.21 -14.68 12.65
N ALA A 412 -12.04 -13.67 12.90
CA ALA A 412 -12.14 -13.01 14.20
C ALA A 412 -12.57 -13.99 15.31
N SER A 413 -13.52 -14.88 15.01
CA SER A 413 -13.97 -15.92 15.95
C SER A 413 -12.86 -16.91 16.26
N ALA A 414 -12.13 -17.38 15.24
CA ALA A 414 -10.99 -18.28 15.42
C ALA A 414 -9.85 -17.64 16.23
N ALA A 415 -9.70 -16.31 16.15
CA ALA A 415 -8.75 -15.54 16.95
C ALA A 415 -9.28 -15.17 18.35
N ASN A 416 -10.48 -15.60 18.73
CA ASN A 416 -11.16 -15.23 19.98
C ASN A 416 -11.34 -13.72 20.17
N HIS A 417 -11.57 -12.98 19.09
CA HIS A 417 -11.85 -11.55 19.14
C HIS A 417 -13.33 -11.33 19.51
N ARG A 418 -13.62 -10.23 20.22
CA ARG A 418 -14.99 -9.69 20.23
C ARG A 418 -15.32 -9.16 18.84
N ILE A 419 -16.54 -9.39 18.37
CA ILE A 419 -16.93 -9.01 17.01
C ILE A 419 -17.98 -7.90 17.07
N LEU A 420 -17.68 -6.82 16.36
CA LEU A 420 -18.57 -5.68 16.16
C LEU A 420 -18.82 -5.50 14.67
N GLN A 421 -20.08 -5.58 14.24
CA GLN A 421 -20.46 -5.28 12.86
C GLN A 421 -21.14 -3.91 12.77
N ILE A 422 -20.71 -3.07 11.82
CA ILE A 422 -21.19 -1.69 11.60
C ILE A 422 -21.54 -1.49 10.12
N THR A 423 -22.57 -0.70 9.84
CA THR A 423 -22.89 -0.20 8.49
C THR A 423 -22.49 1.28 8.36
N PRO A 424 -21.91 1.73 7.22
CA PRO A 424 -21.40 3.09 7.06
C PRO A 424 -22.43 4.24 7.12
N ASP A 425 -23.72 3.94 7.14
CA ASP A 425 -24.81 4.92 7.16
C ASP A 425 -25.06 5.54 8.54
N ARG A 426 -24.39 5.03 9.59
CA ARG A 426 -24.55 5.52 10.97
C ARG A 426 -23.18 5.76 11.60
N LYS A 427 -22.91 7.02 11.93
CA LYS A 427 -21.68 7.39 12.62
C LYS A 427 -21.64 6.75 14.01
N PRO A 428 -20.63 5.90 14.31
CA PRO A 428 -20.43 5.38 15.65
C PRO A 428 -20.25 6.50 16.67
N SER A 429 -20.76 6.30 17.88
CA SER A 429 -20.55 7.25 18.96
C SER A 429 -19.13 7.17 19.52
N ILE A 430 -18.70 8.22 20.22
CA ILE A 430 -17.39 8.25 20.87
C ILE A 430 -17.26 7.22 22.01
N ASP A 431 -18.36 6.84 22.65
CA ASP A 431 -18.42 5.86 23.75
C ASP A 431 -18.64 4.41 23.29
N LEU A 432 -18.50 4.14 21.98
CA LEU A 432 -18.76 2.86 21.34
C LEU A 432 -18.17 1.66 22.10
N PHE A 433 -16.85 1.68 22.37
CA PHE A 433 -16.16 0.55 22.98
C PHE A 433 -16.54 0.35 24.44
N ARG A 434 -16.86 1.43 25.17
CA ARG A 434 -17.34 1.35 26.55
C ARG A 434 -18.69 0.66 26.64
N ARG A 435 -19.60 0.97 25.71
CA ARG A 435 -20.92 0.30 25.63
C ARG A 435 -20.78 -1.18 25.28
N LEU A 436 -19.80 -1.53 24.43
CA LEU A 436 -19.49 -2.91 24.05
C LEU A 436 -18.86 -3.73 25.17
N ALA A 437 -17.92 -3.14 25.92
CA ALA A 437 -17.32 -3.79 27.08
C ALA A 437 -18.38 -4.21 28.12
N ASN A 438 -19.43 -3.41 28.27
CA ASN A 438 -20.52 -3.65 29.23
C ASN A 438 -21.58 -4.66 28.77
N THR A 439 -21.63 -5.04 27.49
CA THR A 439 -22.74 -5.85 26.95
C THR A 439 -22.56 -7.37 27.11
N GLY A 440 -21.38 -7.87 27.54
CA GLY A 440 -21.10 -9.28 27.84
C GLY A 440 -21.17 -10.26 26.64
N MET A 441 -21.86 -9.93 25.55
CA MET A 441 -22.12 -10.77 24.38
C MET A 441 -20.91 -10.93 23.44
N GLY A 442 -20.74 -12.13 22.87
CA GLY A 442 -19.62 -12.49 21.98
C GLY A 442 -19.63 -11.83 20.60
N ILE A 443 -20.83 -11.60 20.05
CA ILE A 443 -21.06 -10.89 18.79
C ILE A 443 -22.12 -9.83 19.04
N VAL A 444 -21.79 -8.56 18.77
CA VAL A 444 -22.74 -7.47 18.81
C VAL A 444 -22.89 -6.93 17.39
N SER A 445 -23.98 -7.31 16.74
CA SER A 445 -24.37 -6.69 15.47
C SER A 445 -25.13 -5.42 15.83
N LEU A 446 -24.52 -4.25 15.61
CA LEU A 446 -25.24 -2.98 15.68
C LEU A 446 -26.08 -2.83 14.41
N LEU A 447 -27.10 -3.67 14.25
CA LEU A 447 -28.32 -3.27 13.53
C LEU A 447 -29.08 -2.37 14.49
N VAL A 448 -28.64 -1.12 14.68
CA VAL A 448 -29.38 -0.21 15.55
C VAL A 448 -30.67 0.16 14.82
N SER A 449 -31.73 -0.64 14.95
CA SER A 449 -33.08 -0.18 14.63
C SER A 449 -33.59 0.65 15.80
N GLU A 450 -33.08 1.86 15.97
CA GLU A 450 -33.90 2.87 16.63
C GLU A 450 -34.80 3.46 15.55
N ALA A 451 -36.03 2.97 15.49
CA ALA A 451 -37.12 3.73 14.91
C ALA A 451 -37.22 5.05 15.70
N PRO A 452 -37.48 6.19 15.07
CA PRO A 452 -37.79 7.41 15.81
C PRO A 452 -38.98 7.10 16.70
N SER A 453 -38.82 7.30 18.00
CA SER A 453 -39.91 7.29 18.97
C SER A 453 -40.96 8.31 18.53
N ILE A 454 -41.98 7.86 17.80
CA ILE A 454 -43.19 8.64 17.58
C ILE A 454 -43.85 8.74 18.96
N ALA A 455 -43.71 9.90 19.58
CA ALA A 455 -44.50 10.25 20.75
C ALA A 455 -45.99 10.11 20.38
N PRO A 456 -46.83 9.49 21.22
CA PRO A 456 -48.26 9.43 20.95
C PRO A 456 -48.80 10.86 20.94
N ALA A 457 -49.38 11.25 19.81
CA ALA A 457 -50.17 12.46 19.72
C ALA A 457 -51.33 12.34 20.71
N THR A 458 -51.24 13.06 21.83
CA THR A 458 -52.39 13.38 22.67
C THR A 458 -53.30 14.29 21.86
N LEU A 459 -54.39 13.72 21.37
CA LEU A 459 -55.60 14.45 20.98
C LEU A 459 -56.22 15.07 22.23
N HIS A 460 -56.22 16.40 22.29
CA HIS A 460 -57.25 17.19 22.95
C HIS A 460 -57.52 18.46 22.14
#